data_AF-A0A8J5BQG6-F1
#
_entry.id   AF-A0A8J5BQG6-F1
#
_cell.length_a   1.000
_cell.length_b   1.000
_cell.length_c   1.000
_cell.angle_alpha   90.00
_cell.angle_beta   90.00
_cell.angle_gamma   90.00
#
_symmetry.space_group_name_H-M   'P 1'
#
loop_
_entity.id
_entity.type
_entity.pdbx_description
1 polymer ?
#
loop_
_entity_poly.entity_id
_entity_poly.type
_entity_poly.pdbx_seq_one_letter_code
_entity_poly.pdbx_strand_id
1 'polypeptide(L)'
;MVSLRHCKQLRCLDLSLVSEVVDLRLLFLALRQSPELEQLFFPRSSLFCEQYDNVWPPKLWRLGLSGGISDDFIRETRFADTITHLSLRHCPFITVNSFHFLCQYLGPNLKYLEVVYPMPGLRPDALDQVLRHCPNLRHLSVSVDYLTKHLFDDGMFKRSDGHFQSHPLEILDIDSSGGLGQAHKLRADDITLAILEDKIPKLRVVRVSSKMSWDAKDEAVSELASILDDTDVNGGGMWII
;
A
#
# COMPACT_ATOMS: atom_id res chain seq x y z
N MET A 1 -6.61 -20.85 18.39
CA MET A 1 -7.72 -20.44 17.47
C MET A 1 -9.12 -20.90 17.87
N VAL A 2 -9.31 -21.99 18.62
CA VAL A 2 -10.65 -22.44 19.07
C VAL A 2 -11.39 -21.37 19.89
N SER A 3 -10.68 -20.53 20.64
CA SER A 3 -11.27 -19.42 21.42
C SER A 3 -11.87 -18.30 20.55
N LEU A 4 -11.27 -17.97 19.40
CA LEU A 4 -11.70 -16.87 18.53
C LEU A 4 -13.13 -17.07 17.99
N ARG A 5 -13.56 -18.32 17.81
CA ARG A 5 -14.90 -18.70 17.35
C ARG A 5 -16.03 -18.21 18.27
N HIS A 6 -15.72 -18.03 19.55
CA HIS A 6 -16.67 -17.56 20.56
C HIS A 6 -16.71 -16.03 20.67
N CYS A 7 -15.77 -15.32 20.05
CA CYS A 7 -15.64 -13.87 20.14
C CYS A 7 -16.52 -13.16 19.08
N LYS A 8 -17.84 -13.09 19.32
CA LYS A 8 -18.80 -12.52 18.35
C LYS A 8 -18.69 -11.00 18.14
N GLN A 9 -18.08 -10.29 19.08
CA GLN A 9 -17.87 -8.84 19.04
C GLN A 9 -16.43 -8.45 18.71
N LEU A 10 -15.62 -9.39 18.20
CA LEU A 10 -14.25 -9.11 17.82
C LEU A 10 -14.23 -8.12 16.63
N ARG A 11 -13.68 -6.93 16.85
CA ARG A 11 -13.55 -5.87 15.83
C ARG A 11 -12.17 -5.81 15.20
N CYS A 12 -11.13 -6.15 15.97
CA CYS A 12 -9.76 -6.16 15.49
C CYS A 12 -9.11 -7.51 15.81
N LEU A 13 -8.53 -8.15 14.80
CA LEU A 13 -7.71 -9.34 14.93
C LEU A 13 -6.36 -9.08 14.29
N ASP A 14 -5.37 -8.74 15.11
CA ASP A 14 -4.00 -8.54 14.67
C ASP A 14 -3.13 -9.75 15.04
N LEU A 15 -2.69 -10.49 14.03
CA LEU A 15 -1.80 -11.63 14.18
C LEU A 15 -0.37 -11.33 13.71
N SER A 16 -0.05 -10.08 13.38
CA SER A 16 1.21 -9.70 12.72
C SER A 16 2.48 -10.02 13.53
N LEU A 17 2.36 -10.14 14.86
CA LEU A 17 3.45 -10.50 15.78
C LEU A 17 3.44 -11.97 16.19
N VAL A 18 2.49 -12.77 15.70
CA VAL A 18 2.43 -14.20 15.99
C VAL A 18 3.55 -14.90 15.22
N SER A 19 4.49 -15.48 15.98
CA SER A 19 5.65 -16.21 15.47
C SER A 19 5.36 -17.68 15.18
N GLU A 20 4.35 -18.25 15.84
CA GLU A 20 3.89 -19.61 15.62
C GLU A 20 3.30 -19.79 14.22
N VAL A 21 3.45 -20.99 13.68
CA VAL A 21 2.89 -21.33 12.38
C VAL A 21 1.36 -21.33 12.47
N VAL A 22 0.71 -20.49 11.68
CA VAL A 22 -0.75 -20.39 11.63
C VAL A 22 -1.27 -20.97 10.32
N ASP A 23 -2.15 -21.96 10.45
CA ASP A 23 -2.92 -22.49 9.34
C ASP A 23 -4.04 -21.52 8.96
N LEU A 24 -3.93 -20.88 7.79
CA LEU A 24 -4.91 -19.90 7.32
C LEU A 24 -6.32 -20.50 7.14
N ARG A 25 -6.44 -21.80 6.90
CA ARG A 25 -7.75 -22.47 6.79
C ARG A 25 -8.53 -22.38 8.10
N LEU A 26 -7.83 -22.64 9.20
CA LEU A 26 -8.42 -22.53 10.54
C LEU A 26 -8.73 -21.08 10.92
N LEU A 27 -7.97 -20.11 10.39
CA LEU A 27 -8.27 -18.69 10.52
C LEU A 27 -9.58 -18.35 9.80
N PHE A 28 -9.73 -18.69 8.53
CA PHE A 28 -10.96 -18.44 7.76
C PHE A 28 -12.20 -19.09 8.39
N LEU A 29 -12.06 -20.30 8.94
CA LEU A 29 -13.13 -20.95 9.71
C LEU A 29 -13.55 -20.15 10.97
N ALA A 30 -12.61 -19.46 11.62
CA ALA A 30 -12.90 -18.57 12.75
C ALA A 30 -13.50 -17.23 12.30
N LEU A 31 -13.05 -16.69 11.17
CA LEU A 31 -13.55 -15.43 10.60
C LEU A 31 -15.05 -15.49 10.27
N ARG A 32 -15.55 -16.65 9.80
CA ARG A 32 -16.99 -16.90 9.57
C ARG A 32 -17.87 -16.56 10.78
N GLN A 33 -17.31 -16.66 11.98
CA GLN A 33 -18.02 -16.48 13.22
C GLN A 33 -17.85 -15.10 13.84
N SER A 34 -17.19 -14.17 13.12
CA SER A 34 -16.84 -12.83 13.56
C SER A 34 -17.45 -11.76 12.63
N PRO A 35 -18.79 -11.60 12.60
CA PRO A 35 -19.46 -10.68 11.68
C PRO A 35 -19.12 -9.19 11.95
N GLU A 36 -18.67 -8.88 13.17
CA GLU A 36 -18.29 -7.55 13.60
C GLU A 36 -16.81 -7.19 13.31
N LEU A 37 -16.06 -8.07 12.64
CA LEU A 37 -14.65 -7.84 12.39
C LEU A 37 -14.44 -6.72 11.35
N GLU A 38 -13.67 -5.72 11.76
CA GLU A 38 -13.37 -4.51 11.01
C GLU A 38 -11.92 -4.47 10.51
N GLN A 39 -11.01 -5.05 11.29
CA GLN A 39 -9.57 -5.04 11.01
C GLN A 39 -8.99 -6.44 11.17
N LEU A 40 -8.23 -6.88 10.17
CA LEU A 40 -7.60 -8.20 10.13
C LEU A 40 -6.17 -8.09 9.62
N PHE A 41 -5.21 -8.54 10.42
CA PHE A 41 -3.80 -8.62 10.02
C PHE A 41 -3.33 -10.06 10.13
N PHE A 42 -2.79 -10.57 9.02
CA PHE A 42 -2.31 -11.94 8.92
C PHE A 42 -0.98 -12.12 9.65
N PRO A 43 -0.70 -13.32 10.16
CA PRO A 43 0.58 -13.62 10.79
C PRO A 43 1.69 -13.77 9.75
N ARG A 44 2.90 -13.36 10.13
CA ARG A 44 4.09 -13.47 9.28
C ARG A 44 4.45 -14.93 8.99
N SER A 45 4.26 -15.82 9.96
CA SER A 45 4.56 -17.25 9.86
C SER A 45 3.41 -18.08 9.28
N SER A 46 2.53 -17.50 8.47
CA SER A 46 1.45 -18.25 7.81
C SER A 46 2.02 -19.20 6.74
N LEU A 47 1.49 -20.43 6.68
CA LEU A 47 1.80 -21.36 5.60
C LEU A 47 0.97 -21.07 4.36
N PHE A 48 1.47 -21.56 3.22
CA PHE A 48 0.75 -21.61 1.96
C PHE A 48 -0.64 -22.24 2.14
N CYS A 49 -1.66 -21.61 1.56
CA CYS A 49 -3.05 -22.01 1.73
C CYS A 49 -3.69 -22.33 0.37
N GLU A 50 -3.85 -23.62 0.08
CA GLU A 50 -4.47 -24.11 -1.17
C GLU A 50 -6.00 -24.12 -1.12
N GLN A 51 -6.60 -24.15 0.07
CA GLN A 51 -8.03 -24.35 0.25
C GLN A 51 -8.55 -23.47 1.37
N TYR A 52 -9.12 -22.32 1.02
CA TYR A 52 -9.73 -21.41 1.98
C TYR A 52 -11.16 -21.07 1.59
N ASP A 53 -11.96 -20.82 2.62
CA ASP A 53 -13.31 -20.34 2.43
C ASP A 53 -13.28 -18.87 2.05
N ASN A 54 -13.83 -18.51 0.88
CA ASN A 54 -13.95 -17.15 0.36
C ASN A 54 -14.97 -16.27 1.12
N VAL A 55 -15.07 -16.44 2.44
CA VAL A 55 -16.01 -15.73 3.30
C VAL A 55 -15.24 -14.72 4.14
N TRP A 56 -15.25 -13.47 3.68
CA TRP A 56 -14.71 -12.34 4.40
C TRP A 56 -15.76 -11.72 5.33
N PRO A 57 -15.37 -11.18 6.50
CA PRO A 57 -16.29 -10.46 7.37
C PRO A 57 -16.87 -9.21 6.67
N PRO A 58 -18.18 -8.95 6.77
CA PRO A 58 -18.86 -7.91 5.98
C PRO A 58 -18.52 -6.47 6.42
N LYS A 59 -17.92 -6.29 7.60
CA LYS A 59 -17.49 -4.98 8.12
C LYS A 59 -15.99 -4.73 7.95
N LEU A 60 -15.28 -5.65 7.29
CA LEU A 60 -13.83 -5.59 7.16
C LEU A 60 -13.43 -4.44 6.25
N TRP A 61 -12.83 -3.39 6.82
CA TRP A 61 -12.36 -2.23 6.07
C TRP A 61 -10.84 -2.12 6.02
N ARG A 62 -10.13 -2.79 6.95
CA ARG A 62 -8.66 -2.81 7.02
C ARG A 62 -8.12 -4.22 6.96
N LEU A 63 -7.27 -4.47 5.98
CA LEU A 63 -6.65 -5.78 5.74
C LEU A 63 -5.12 -5.63 5.69
N GLY A 64 -4.41 -6.43 6.47
CA GLY A 64 -2.97 -6.61 6.35
C GLY A 64 -2.63 -8.03 5.94
N LEU A 65 -2.01 -8.21 4.78
CA LEU A 65 -1.55 -9.49 4.29
C LEU A 65 -0.08 -9.70 4.62
N SER A 66 0.26 -10.89 5.11
CA SER A 66 1.62 -11.29 5.47
C SER A 66 1.81 -12.79 5.44
N GLY A 67 3.06 -13.22 5.24
CA GLY A 67 3.48 -14.60 5.25
C GLY A 67 3.21 -15.32 3.93
N GLY A 68 2.83 -16.60 4.00
CA GLY A 68 2.69 -17.52 2.87
C GLY A 68 1.54 -17.24 1.89
N ILE A 69 1.17 -15.98 1.67
CA ILE A 69 0.17 -15.56 0.70
C ILE A 69 0.75 -15.68 -0.72
N SER A 70 0.03 -16.41 -1.57
CA SER A 70 0.44 -16.75 -2.93
C SER A 70 -0.34 -16.02 -4.01
N ASP A 71 0.18 -16.08 -5.23
CA ASP A 71 -0.50 -15.58 -6.43
C ASP A 71 -1.88 -16.23 -6.63
N ASP A 72 -2.00 -17.54 -6.39
CA ASP A 72 -3.27 -18.27 -6.50
C ASP A 72 -4.28 -17.80 -5.44
N PHE A 73 -3.82 -17.56 -4.21
CA PHE A 73 -4.66 -16.97 -3.17
C PHE A 73 -5.23 -15.62 -3.63
N ILE A 74 -4.39 -14.73 -4.17
CA ILE A 74 -4.83 -13.41 -4.62
C ILE A 74 -5.84 -13.51 -5.78
N ARG A 75 -5.64 -14.47 -6.69
CA ARG A 75 -6.48 -14.65 -7.88
C ARG A 75 -7.85 -15.26 -7.56
N GLU A 76 -7.88 -16.23 -6.67
CA GLU A 76 -9.08 -17.00 -6.36
C GLU A 76 -9.93 -16.38 -5.25
N THR A 77 -9.31 -15.51 -4.44
CA THR A 77 -10.03 -14.88 -3.34
C THR A 77 -10.97 -13.78 -3.82
N ARG A 78 -12.16 -13.74 -3.22
CA ARG A 78 -13.14 -12.66 -3.44
C ARG A 78 -13.09 -11.72 -2.26
N PHE A 79 -12.14 -10.79 -2.27
CA PHE A 79 -12.03 -9.82 -1.17
C PHE A 79 -13.34 -9.03 -0.99
N ALA A 80 -13.61 -8.62 0.24
CA ALA A 80 -14.73 -7.74 0.55
C ALA A 80 -14.54 -6.37 -0.10
N ASP A 81 -15.59 -5.85 -0.72
CA ASP A 81 -15.61 -4.52 -1.33
C ASP A 81 -15.51 -3.38 -0.31
N THR A 82 -15.79 -3.66 0.96
CA THR A 82 -15.67 -2.74 2.10
C THR A 82 -14.22 -2.36 2.44
N ILE A 83 -13.22 -3.06 1.88
CA ILE A 83 -11.81 -2.80 2.16
C ILE A 83 -11.40 -1.47 1.56
N THR A 84 -10.94 -0.56 2.43
CA THR A 84 -10.43 0.77 2.06
C THR A 84 -8.97 0.95 2.45
N HIS A 85 -8.43 0.09 3.33
CA HIS A 85 -7.06 0.14 3.80
C HIS A 85 -6.41 -1.23 3.61
N LEU A 86 -5.31 -1.25 2.85
CA LEU A 86 -4.54 -2.46 2.61
C LEU A 86 -3.09 -2.25 3.02
N SER A 87 -2.51 -3.23 3.72
CA SER A 87 -1.07 -3.35 3.89
C SER A 87 -0.53 -4.70 3.41
N LEU A 88 0.60 -4.68 2.72
CA LEU A 88 1.33 -5.86 2.26
C LEU A 88 2.70 -5.86 2.93
N ARG A 89 3.03 -6.95 3.64
CA ARG A 89 4.29 -7.05 4.37
C ARG A 89 4.79 -8.47 4.41
N HIS A 90 6.08 -8.70 4.10
CA HIS A 90 6.69 -10.03 4.19
C HIS A 90 5.89 -11.10 3.42
N CYS A 91 5.47 -10.80 2.18
CA CYS A 91 4.81 -11.78 1.30
C CYS A 91 5.83 -12.25 0.25
N PRO A 92 6.58 -13.35 0.50
CA PRO A 92 7.66 -13.78 -0.38
C PRO A 92 7.18 -14.33 -1.73
N PHE A 93 5.92 -14.72 -1.84
CA PHE A 93 5.37 -15.39 -3.02
C PHE A 93 4.45 -14.51 -3.89
N ILE A 94 4.21 -13.26 -3.49
CA ILE A 94 3.42 -12.32 -4.29
C ILE A 94 4.30 -11.76 -5.41
N THR A 95 3.90 -11.97 -6.66
CA THR A 95 4.54 -11.39 -7.83
C THR A 95 3.96 -10.02 -8.19
N VAL A 96 4.66 -9.29 -9.07
CA VAL A 96 4.18 -8.02 -9.65
C VAL A 96 2.79 -8.17 -10.28
N ASN A 97 2.53 -9.28 -10.98
CA ASN A 97 1.23 -9.53 -11.59
C ASN A 97 0.12 -9.62 -10.53
N SER A 98 0.33 -10.38 -9.46
CA SER A 98 -0.65 -10.49 -8.37
C SER A 98 -0.85 -9.20 -7.62
N PHE A 99 0.20 -8.41 -7.42
CA PHE A 99 0.07 -7.06 -6.89
C PHE A 99 -0.85 -6.21 -7.76
N HIS A 100 -0.64 -6.19 -9.09
CA HIS A 100 -1.52 -5.46 -10.01
C HIS A 100 -2.96 -6.00 -10.01
N PHE A 101 -3.17 -7.32 -9.97
CA PHE A 101 -4.52 -7.90 -9.84
C PHE A 101 -5.22 -7.42 -8.57
N LEU A 102 -4.50 -7.43 -7.45
CA LEU A 102 -5.03 -6.94 -6.18
C LEU A 102 -5.39 -5.44 -6.25
N CYS A 103 -4.54 -4.62 -6.87
CA CYS A 103 -4.83 -3.20 -7.07
C CYS A 103 -6.01 -2.99 -8.05
N GLN A 104 -6.16 -3.79 -9.09
CA GLN A 104 -7.31 -3.70 -10.00
C GLN A 104 -8.63 -4.05 -9.30
N TYR A 105 -8.59 -5.03 -8.38
CA TYR A 105 -9.79 -5.47 -7.66
C TYR A 105 -10.16 -4.53 -6.50
N LEU A 106 -9.20 -4.20 -5.63
CA LEU A 106 -9.44 -3.38 -4.43
C LEU A 106 -9.26 -1.87 -4.68
N GLY A 107 -8.41 -1.49 -5.63
CA GLY A 107 -7.98 -0.11 -5.85
C GLY A 107 -9.10 0.91 -6.04
N PRO A 108 -10.23 0.61 -6.71
CA PRO A 108 -11.35 1.54 -6.79
C PRO A 108 -11.86 2.02 -5.42
N ASN A 109 -11.75 1.20 -4.37
CA ASN A 109 -12.22 1.53 -3.01
C ASN A 109 -11.09 1.95 -2.07
N LEU A 110 -9.84 1.62 -2.38
CA LEU A 110 -8.69 1.93 -1.52
C LEU A 110 -8.50 3.44 -1.32
N LYS A 111 -8.31 3.81 -0.05
CA LYS A 111 -7.91 5.14 0.42
C LYS A 111 -6.50 5.14 1.00
N TYR A 112 -6.04 3.98 1.48
CA TYR A 112 -4.73 3.78 2.07
C TYR A 112 -4.10 2.49 1.54
N LEU A 113 -2.85 2.59 1.13
CA LEU A 113 -2.05 1.45 0.68
C LEU A 113 -0.65 1.55 1.30
N GLU A 114 -0.23 0.47 1.95
CA GLU A 114 1.11 0.29 2.49
C GLU A 114 1.77 -0.94 1.87
N VAL A 115 2.99 -0.80 1.35
CA VAL A 115 3.80 -1.93 0.86
C VAL A 115 5.19 -1.87 1.47
N VAL A 116 5.45 -2.79 2.41
CA VAL A 116 6.64 -2.77 3.27
C VAL A 116 7.71 -3.70 2.71
N TYR A 117 8.92 -3.17 2.53
CA TYR A 117 10.11 -3.93 2.17
C TYR A 117 10.50 -4.93 3.29
N PRO A 118 11.02 -6.15 2.97
CA PRO A 118 11.18 -6.72 1.64
C PRO A 118 9.95 -7.52 1.17
N MET A 119 9.67 -7.39 -0.11
CA MET A 119 8.75 -8.17 -0.93
C MET A 119 9.55 -8.77 -2.10
N PRO A 120 10.19 -9.94 -1.93
CA PRO A 120 11.13 -10.52 -2.89
C PRO A 120 10.59 -10.70 -4.33
N GLY A 121 9.28 -10.89 -4.48
CA GLY A 121 8.63 -11.04 -5.80
C GLY A 121 8.31 -9.73 -6.52
N LEU A 122 8.59 -8.57 -5.89
CA LEU A 122 8.38 -7.25 -6.50
C LEU A 122 9.67 -6.70 -7.09
N ARG A 123 9.54 -6.13 -8.29
CA ARG A 123 10.60 -5.47 -9.04
C ARG A 123 10.64 -3.95 -8.76
N PRO A 124 11.73 -3.24 -9.12
CA PRO A 124 11.86 -1.80 -8.85
C PRO A 124 10.80 -0.87 -9.42
N ASP A 125 10.02 -1.32 -10.41
CA ASP A 125 8.96 -0.59 -11.10
C ASP A 125 7.55 -1.14 -10.77
N ALA A 126 7.47 -2.10 -9.85
CA ALA A 126 6.24 -2.86 -9.62
C ALA A 126 5.04 -2.00 -9.16
N LEU A 127 5.31 -0.82 -8.59
CA LEU A 127 4.29 0.07 -8.06
C LEU A 127 4.05 1.31 -8.91
N ASP A 128 4.69 1.46 -10.07
CA ASP A 128 4.54 2.67 -10.91
C ASP A 128 3.10 2.88 -11.40
N GLN A 129 2.33 1.80 -11.60
CA GLN A 129 0.92 1.87 -12.03
C GLN A 129 -0.06 2.05 -10.87
N VAL A 130 0.40 2.21 -9.63
CA VAL A 130 -0.48 2.15 -8.45
C VAL A 130 -1.51 3.27 -8.42
N LEU A 131 -1.15 4.50 -8.82
CA LEU A 131 -2.09 5.63 -8.86
C LEU A 131 -3.18 5.44 -9.92
N ARG A 132 -2.87 4.73 -11.00
CA ARG A 132 -3.85 4.38 -12.04
C ARG A 132 -4.87 3.37 -11.54
N HIS A 133 -4.40 2.34 -10.84
CA HIS A 133 -5.27 1.26 -10.34
C HIS A 133 -6.03 1.65 -9.07
N CYS A 134 -5.50 2.59 -8.29
CA CYS A 134 -6.09 3.07 -7.05
C CYS A 134 -6.47 4.56 -7.15
N PRO A 135 -7.41 4.96 -8.04
CA PRO A 135 -7.68 6.37 -8.38
C PRO A 135 -8.24 7.23 -7.22
N ASN A 136 -8.54 6.58 -6.11
CA ASN A 136 -9.17 7.15 -4.92
C ASN A 136 -8.23 7.20 -3.72
N LEU A 137 -6.96 6.80 -3.91
CA LEU A 137 -5.96 6.68 -2.87
C LEU A 137 -5.58 8.05 -2.32
N ARG A 138 -5.59 8.19 -1.00
CA ARG A 138 -5.21 9.43 -0.29
C ARG A 138 -3.87 9.31 0.42
N HIS A 139 -3.49 8.09 0.79
CA HIS A 139 -2.23 7.81 1.47
C HIS A 139 -1.54 6.64 0.79
N LEU A 140 -0.30 6.85 0.38
CA LEU A 140 0.60 5.82 -0.12
C LEU A 140 1.83 5.74 0.80
N SER A 141 2.05 4.58 1.42
CA SER A 141 3.26 4.28 2.19
C SER A 141 4.01 3.15 1.51
N VAL A 142 5.25 3.38 1.11
CA VAL A 142 5.93 2.47 0.19
C VAL A 142 7.43 2.62 0.28
N SER A 143 8.15 1.53 0.05
CA SER A 143 9.58 1.59 -0.18
C SER A 143 9.90 2.12 -1.58
N VAL A 144 10.83 3.07 -1.68
CA VAL A 144 11.39 3.54 -2.95
C VAL A 144 11.94 2.40 -3.80
N ASP A 145 12.26 1.25 -3.20
CA ASP A 145 12.78 0.08 -3.89
C ASP A 145 11.76 -0.57 -4.84
N TYR A 146 10.51 -0.09 -4.86
CA TYR A 146 9.44 -0.52 -5.77
C TYR A 146 8.90 0.60 -6.67
N LEU A 147 9.50 1.80 -6.60
CA LEU A 147 9.06 2.97 -7.34
C LEU A 147 10.17 3.55 -8.22
N THR A 148 9.76 4.00 -9.39
CA THR A 148 10.55 4.88 -10.24
C THR A 148 9.84 6.20 -10.48
N LYS A 149 10.48 7.10 -11.22
CA LYS A 149 9.83 8.34 -11.70
C LYS A 149 8.56 8.10 -12.53
N HIS A 150 8.39 6.91 -13.12
CA HIS A 150 7.23 6.57 -13.95
C HIS A 150 5.92 6.47 -13.17
N LEU A 151 5.97 6.49 -11.83
CA LEU A 151 4.81 6.70 -10.97
C LEU A 151 3.98 7.93 -11.37
N PHE A 152 4.64 8.96 -11.92
CA PHE A 152 4.00 10.23 -12.29
C PHE A 152 3.89 10.45 -13.80
N ASP A 153 4.05 9.40 -14.62
CA ASP A 153 3.80 9.50 -16.07
C ASP A 153 2.33 9.84 -16.35
N ASP A 154 2.07 10.62 -17.41
CA ASP A 154 0.71 11.06 -17.78
C ASP A 154 -0.29 9.91 -17.93
N GLY A 155 0.19 8.73 -18.32
CA GLY A 155 -0.62 7.52 -18.43
C GLY A 155 -1.26 7.08 -17.11
N MET A 156 -0.71 7.48 -15.97
CA MET A 156 -1.22 7.12 -14.64
C MET A 156 -2.47 7.92 -14.26
N PHE A 157 -2.63 9.10 -14.86
CA PHE A 157 -3.70 10.06 -14.58
C PHE A 157 -4.78 10.06 -15.66
N LYS A 158 -4.78 9.07 -16.57
CA LYS A 158 -5.81 8.92 -17.61
C LYS A 158 -6.94 8.02 -17.13
N ARG A 159 -8.16 8.53 -17.21
CA ARG A 159 -9.40 7.78 -17.05
C ARG A 159 -9.62 6.80 -18.20
N SER A 160 -10.59 5.91 -18.04
CA SER A 160 -11.01 4.96 -19.08
C SER A 160 -11.51 5.62 -20.36
N ASP A 161 -11.99 6.87 -20.28
CA ASP A 161 -12.42 7.69 -21.42
C ASP A 161 -11.25 8.45 -22.09
N GLY A 162 -10.03 8.29 -21.59
CA GLY A 162 -8.82 8.94 -22.10
C GLY A 162 -8.59 10.36 -21.57
N HIS A 163 -9.50 10.92 -20.78
CA HIS A 163 -9.32 12.24 -20.19
C HIS A 163 -8.37 12.21 -18.99
N PHE A 164 -7.60 13.29 -18.86
CA PHE A 164 -6.75 13.53 -17.69
C PHE A 164 -7.60 13.78 -16.45
N GLN A 165 -7.17 13.20 -15.33
CA GLN A 165 -7.77 13.39 -14.03
C GLN A 165 -6.66 13.42 -12.97
N SER A 166 -6.53 14.57 -12.31
CA SER A 166 -5.65 14.74 -11.16
C SER A 166 -5.99 13.75 -10.05
N HIS A 167 -4.98 13.20 -9.42
CA HIS A 167 -5.12 12.17 -8.40
C HIS A 167 -5.28 12.78 -7.00
N PRO A 168 -6.17 12.24 -6.14
CA PRO A 168 -6.46 12.80 -4.81
C PRO A 168 -5.45 12.39 -3.73
N LEU A 169 -4.18 12.14 -4.10
CA LEU A 169 -3.15 11.73 -3.12
C LEU A 169 -2.87 12.91 -2.18
N GLU A 170 -2.85 12.66 -0.88
CA GLU A 170 -2.64 13.68 0.15
C GLU A 170 -1.34 13.45 0.94
N ILE A 171 -0.96 12.19 1.14
CA ILE A 171 0.19 11.78 1.94
C ILE A 171 1.01 10.73 1.17
N LEU A 172 2.32 10.99 1.07
CA LEU A 172 3.30 10.08 0.49
C LEU A 172 4.41 9.79 1.52
N ASP A 173 4.41 8.58 2.06
CA ASP A 173 5.43 8.09 2.98
C ASP A 173 6.39 7.15 2.22
N ILE A 174 7.65 7.55 2.06
CA ILE A 174 8.68 6.85 1.28
C ILE A 174 9.73 6.26 2.22
N ASP A 175 9.81 4.93 2.31
CA ASP A 175 10.90 4.24 3.00
C ASP A 175 12.00 3.79 2.02
N SER A 176 13.13 3.32 2.54
CA SER A 176 14.24 2.81 1.75
C SER A 176 14.95 1.66 2.46
N SER A 177 15.31 0.63 1.72
CA SER A 177 16.20 -0.43 2.19
C SER A 177 17.64 0.05 2.43
N GLY A 178 17.99 1.26 1.97
CA GLY A 178 19.35 1.81 1.98
C GLY A 178 20.18 1.44 0.75
N GLY A 179 19.59 0.75 -0.24
CA GLY A 179 20.24 0.45 -1.51
C GLY A 179 20.35 1.68 -2.41
N LEU A 180 21.32 2.57 -2.17
CA LEU A 180 21.51 3.84 -2.88
C LEU A 180 22.07 3.72 -4.32
N GLY A 181 22.25 2.50 -4.83
CA GLY A 181 22.96 2.24 -6.09
C GLY A 181 22.08 2.09 -7.35
N GLN A 182 20.75 2.24 -7.27
CA GLN A 182 19.90 2.06 -8.44
C GLN A 182 19.57 3.42 -9.08
N ALA A 183 20.06 3.62 -10.31
CA ALA A 183 19.56 4.67 -11.18
C ALA A 183 18.04 4.51 -11.34
N HIS A 184 17.30 5.62 -11.47
CA HIS A 184 15.85 5.68 -11.72
C HIS A 184 14.90 5.59 -10.51
N LYS A 185 15.41 5.56 -9.27
CA LYS A 185 14.57 5.73 -8.08
C LYS A 185 13.85 7.08 -8.10
N LEU A 186 12.66 7.13 -7.49
CA LEU A 186 11.89 8.36 -7.31
C LEU A 186 12.70 9.43 -6.55
N ARG A 187 12.73 10.65 -7.09
CA ARG A 187 13.44 11.80 -6.52
C ARG A 187 12.48 12.92 -6.11
N ALA A 188 13.02 13.93 -5.42
CA ALA A 188 12.25 15.11 -5.00
C ALA A 188 11.72 15.92 -6.19
N ASP A 189 12.53 16.10 -7.24
CA ASP A 189 12.17 16.81 -8.48
C ASP A 189 11.01 16.13 -9.23
N ASP A 190 10.94 14.79 -9.21
CA ASP A 190 9.82 14.06 -9.80
C ASP A 190 8.49 14.39 -9.09
N ILE A 191 8.51 14.53 -7.76
CA ILE A 191 7.33 14.90 -6.96
C ILE A 191 6.96 16.35 -7.20
N THR A 192 7.94 17.26 -7.15
CA THR A 192 7.76 18.68 -7.44
C THR A 192 7.10 18.89 -8.79
N LEU A 193 7.62 18.25 -9.84
CA LEU A 193 7.06 18.34 -11.18
C LEU A 193 5.61 17.83 -11.23
N ALA A 194 5.31 16.72 -10.56
CA ALA A 194 3.95 16.17 -10.51
C ALA A 194 2.95 17.11 -9.79
N ILE A 195 3.38 17.87 -8.78
CA ILE A 195 2.55 18.90 -8.15
C ILE A 195 2.32 20.06 -9.13
N LEU A 196 3.39 20.58 -9.75
CA LEU A 196 3.33 21.73 -10.66
C LEU A 196 2.52 21.43 -11.93
N GLU A 197 2.50 20.18 -12.40
CA GLU A 197 1.71 19.71 -13.54
C GLU A 197 0.26 19.33 -13.19
N ASP A 198 -0.21 19.67 -11.98
CA ASP A 198 -1.58 19.38 -11.49
C ASP A 198 -1.93 17.88 -11.49
N LYS A 199 -0.92 16.99 -11.43
CA LYS A 199 -1.11 15.54 -11.37
C LYS A 199 -1.53 15.07 -9.98
N ILE A 200 -0.92 15.65 -8.94
CA ILE A 200 -1.20 15.35 -7.52
C ILE A 200 -1.41 16.62 -6.69
N PRO A 201 -2.36 17.50 -7.06
CA PRO A 201 -2.48 18.84 -6.48
C PRO A 201 -2.94 18.86 -5.02
N LYS A 202 -3.33 17.70 -4.47
CA LYS A 202 -3.75 17.57 -3.06
C LYS A 202 -2.64 17.05 -2.16
N LEU A 203 -1.46 16.75 -2.71
CA LEU A 203 -0.33 16.25 -1.94
C LEU A 203 0.14 17.37 -1.01
N ARG A 204 0.16 17.08 0.29
CA ARG A 204 0.50 18.05 1.35
C ARG A 204 1.51 17.52 2.34
N VAL A 205 1.69 16.21 2.43
CA VAL A 205 2.63 15.58 3.35
C VAL A 205 3.52 14.63 2.56
N VAL A 206 4.83 14.88 2.64
CA VAL A 206 5.85 13.95 2.15
C VAL A 206 6.74 13.56 3.32
N ARG A 207 6.82 12.28 3.64
CA ARG A 207 7.75 11.77 4.64
C ARG A 207 8.72 10.82 3.98
N VAL A 208 10.00 10.97 4.27
CA VAL A 208 11.05 10.23 3.58
C VAL A 208 12.02 9.66 4.59
N SER A 209 12.33 8.39 4.48
CA SER A 209 13.34 7.73 5.29
C SER A 209 14.70 8.37 5.10
N SER A 210 15.40 8.66 6.19
CA SER A 210 16.79 9.16 6.22
C SER A 210 17.76 8.33 5.37
N LYS A 211 17.45 7.06 5.12
CA LYS A 211 18.19 6.14 4.23
C LYS A 211 18.09 6.49 2.74
N MET A 212 17.24 7.43 2.36
CA MET A 212 17.15 7.96 0.99
C MET A 212 18.30 8.92 0.67
N SER A 213 19.04 9.38 1.69
CA SER A 213 20.12 10.36 1.54
C SER A 213 19.67 11.66 0.86
N TRP A 214 18.39 12.03 1.02
CA TRP A 214 17.90 13.35 0.67
C TRP A 214 18.46 14.34 1.67
N ASP A 215 19.23 15.32 1.19
CA ASP A 215 19.82 16.37 2.01
C ASP A 215 18.92 17.61 1.95
N ALA A 216 18.63 18.22 3.11
CA ALA A 216 17.87 19.47 3.17
C ALA A 216 18.59 20.65 2.49
N LYS A 217 19.87 20.53 2.17
CA LYS A 217 20.63 21.52 1.38
C LYS A 217 20.52 21.28 -0.13
N ASP A 218 20.01 20.13 -0.55
CA ASP A 218 19.76 19.87 -1.97
C ASP A 218 18.66 20.81 -2.47
N GLU A 219 18.88 21.39 -3.65
CA GLU A 219 17.96 22.35 -4.25
C GLU A 219 16.59 21.74 -4.52
N ALA A 220 16.54 20.50 -5.04
CA ALA A 220 15.28 19.83 -5.36
C ALA A 220 14.49 19.47 -4.09
N VAL A 221 15.19 19.11 -3.02
CA VAL A 221 14.56 18.84 -1.71
C VAL A 221 14.02 20.13 -1.10
N SER A 222 14.80 21.22 -1.15
CA SER A 222 14.39 22.53 -0.62
C SER A 222 13.18 23.09 -1.37
N GLU A 223 13.17 22.94 -2.70
CA GLU A 223 12.05 23.35 -3.54
C GLU A 223 10.78 22.57 -3.21
N LEU A 224 10.86 21.24 -3.10
CA LEU A 224 9.73 20.40 -2.72
C LEU A 224 9.18 20.80 -1.34
N ALA A 225 10.05 21.02 -0.35
CA ALA A 225 9.64 21.46 0.97
C ALA A 225 8.91 22.82 0.92
N SER A 226 9.45 23.79 0.17
CA SER A 226 8.81 25.10 0.00
C SER A 226 7.42 25.01 -0.62
N ILE A 227 7.24 24.18 -1.66
CA ILE A 227 5.93 23.99 -2.31
C ILE A 227 4.91 23.37 -1.35
N LEU A 228 5.33 22.41 -0.52
CA LEU A 228 4.45 21.75 0.45
C LEU A 228 4.07 22.68 1.62
N ASP A 229 4.98 23.55 2.04
CA ASP A 229 4.72 24.56 3.07
C ASP A 229 3.75 25.64 2.57
N ASP A 230 3.85 26.06 1.30
CA ASP A 230 2.98 27.07 0.70
C ASP A 230 1.56 26.57 0.42
N THR A 231 1.37 25.26 0.23
CA THR A 231 0.10 24.66 -0.18
C THR A 231 -0.87 24.34 0.97
N ASP A 232 -0.43 24.34 2.23
CA ASP A 232 -1.29 23.92 3.35
C ASP A 232 -1.31 24.87 4.56
N VAL A 233 -2.45 25.55 4.74
CA VAL A 233 -2.76 26.37 5.94
C VAL A 233 -2.91 25.50 7.21
N ASN A 234 -3.04 24.17 7.08
CA ASN A 234 -3.30 23.23 8.18
C ASN A 234 -2.10 22.34 8.56
N GLY A 235 -0.87 22.69 8.16
CA GLY A 235 0.35 22.01 8.63
C GLY A 235 0.82 20.85 7.75
N GLY A 236 0.73 21.02 6.43
CA GLY A 236 1.48 20.23 5.46
C GLY A 236 2.99 20.48 5.58
N GLY A 237 3.79 19.70 4.85
CA GLY A 237 5.23 19.84 4.82
C GLY A 237 5.98 18.58 4.42
N MET A 238 7.30 18.67 4.54
CA MET A 238 8.21 17.57 4.27
C MET A 238 9.00 17.19 5.52
N TRP A 239 9.10 15.89 5.81
CA TRP A 239 9.87 15.37 6.94
C TRP A 239 10.83 14.26 6.51
N ILE A 240 12.04 14.30 7.04
CA ILE A 240 12.99 13.19 6.96
C ILE A 240 12.89 12.41 8.29
N ILE A 241 12.56 11.11 8.21
CA ILE A 241 12.26 10.24 9.36
C ILE A 241 13.21 9.05 9.52
#